data_AF-A0A7W5CKB4-F1
#
_entry.id   AF-A0A7W5CKB4-F1
#
_cell.length_a   1.000
_cell.length_b   1.000
_cell.length_c   1.000
_cell.angle_alpha   90.00
_cell.angle_beta   90.00
_cell.angle_gamma   90.00
#
_symmetry.space_group_name_H-M   'P 1'
#
loop_
_entity.id
_entity.type
_entity.pdbx_description
1 polymer ?
#
loop_
_entity_poly.entity_id
_entity_poly.type
_entity_poly.pdbx_seq_one_letter_code
_entity_poly.pdbx_strand_id
1 'polypeptide(L)'
;MPVRRLLNKDLLEGWLTKFRDLGYLTGSEIRLLEQEDETDPDSGLIVVDLSGAKTVTYLQPITGGDGAWKATMEARDATIELDTVELVNLGNELIVLAALVSFLEVKSKALLAGD
;
A
#
# COMPACT_ATOMS: atom_id res chain seq x y z
N MET A 1 -4.17 5.29 20.50
CA MET A 1 -5.26 5.48 19.51
C MET A 1 -5.00 4.54 18.34
N PRO A 2 -6.01 3.98 17.65
CA PRO A 2 -5.77 3.25 16.42
C PRO A 2 -5.24 4.23 15.36
N VAL A 3 -4.08 3.94 14.76
CA VAL A 3 -3.41 4.85 13.81
C VAL A 3 -4.33 5.27 12.66
N ARG A 4 -5.26 4.39 12.25
CA ARG A 4 -6.26 4.66 11.20
C ARG A 4 -7.01 5.98 11.39
N ARG A 5 -7.35 6.37 12.63
CA ARG A 5 -8.07 7.62 12.91
C ARG A 5 -7.23 8.88 12.71
N LEU A 6 -5.90 8.73 12.62
CA LEU A 6 -4.96 9.81 12.38
C LEU A 6 -4.60 9.95 10.89
N LEU A 7 -4.96 8.97 10.07
CA LEU A 7 -4.64 8.94 8.64
C LEU A 7 -5.76 9.59 7.83
N ASN A 8 -5.51 10.82 7.40
CA ASN A 8 -6.36 11.52 6.43
C ASN A 8 -5.70 11.53 5.04
N LYS A 9 -6.50 11.92 4.03
CA LYS A 9 -6.08 12.02 2.63
C LYS A 9 -4.78 12.81 2.44
N ASP A 10 -4.73 14.06 2.91
CA ASP A 10 -3.59 14.96 2.69
C ASP A 10 -2.28 14.40 3.28
N LEU A 11 -2.36 13.79 4.47
CA LEU A 11 -1.21 13.17 5.11
C LEU A 11 -0.67 12.01 4.29
N LEU A 12 -1.56 11.14 3.82
CA LEU A 12 -1.19 9.99 2.99
C LEU A 12 -0.65 10.42 1.62
N GLU A 13 -1.26 11.41 0.98
CA GLU A 13 -0.75 11.98 -0.28
C GLU A 13 0.66 12.57 -0.09
N GLY A 14 0.90 13.28 1.02
CA GLY A 14 2.23 13.79 1.36
C GLY A 14 3.26 12.67 1.60
N TRP A 15 2.85 11.57 2.22
CA TRP A 15 3.69 10.38 2.41
C TRP A 15 4.01 9.67 1.09
N LEU A 16 3.00 9.48 0.24
CA LEU A 16 3.17 8.86 -1.08
C LEU A 16 4.05 9.72 -1.99
N THR A 17 3.93 11.04 -1.92
CA THR A 17 4.83 11.97 -2.63
C THR A 17 6.27 11.76 -2.18
N LYS A 18 6.52 11.78 -0.86
CA LYS A 18 7.87 11.51 -0.32
C LYS A 18 8.41 10.15 -0.71
N PHE A 19 7.56 9.12 -0.76
CA PHE A 19 7.97 7.78 -1.19
C PHE A 19 8.37 7.77 -2.67
N ARG A 20 7.60 8.43 -3.54
CA ARG A 20 7.93 8.58 -4.97
C ARG A 20 9.25 9.33 -5.17
N ASP A 21 9.52 10.35 -4.36
CA ASP A 21 10.77 11.12 -4.40
C ASP A 21 12.02 10.30 -4.03
N LEU A 22 11.86 9.10 -3.42
CA LEU A 22 12.97 8.18 -3.17
C LEU A 22 13.48 7.49 -4.45
N GLY A 23 12.79 7.67 -5.59
CA GLY A 23 13.25 7.19 -6.90
C GLY A 23 12.95 5.72 -7.17
N TYR A 24 12.04 5.10 -6.42
CA TYR A 24 11.55 3.76 -6.75
C TYR A 24 10.84 3.80 -8.09
N LEU A 25 11.37 3.08 -9.08
CA LEU A 25 10.71 2.87 -10.35
C LEU A 25 9.63 1.82 -10.15
N THR A 26 8.35 2.20 -10.26
CA THR A 26 7.24 1.24 -10.31
C THR A 26 6.70 1.18 -11.72
N GLY A 27 6.68 -0.02 -12.31
CA GLY A 27 5.72 -0.30 -13.39
C GLY A 27 4.27 -0.28 -12.87
N SER A 28 4.11 -0.30 -11.55
CA SER A 28 2.85 -0.29 -10.81
C SER A 28 2.30 1.11 -10.60
N GLU A 29 0.97 1.24 -10.67
CA GLU A 29 0.26 2.48 -10.36
C GLU A 29 -0.16 2.48 -8.87
N ILE A 30 0.23 3.51 -8.12
CA ILE A 30 -0.14 3.69 -6.71
C ILE A 30 -1.18 4.80 -6.62
N ARG A 31 -2.40 4.47 -6.18
CA ARG A 31 -3.52 5.40 -6.01
C ARG A 31 -4.01 5.39 -4.57
N LEU A 32 -4.45 6.55 -4.10
CA LEU A 32 -5.21 6.65 -2.84
C LEU A 32 -6.69 6.42 -3.14
N LEU A 33 -7.38 5.66 -2.29
CA LEU A 33 -8.83 5.52 -2.35
C LEU A 33 -9.50 6.77 -1.76
N GLU A 34 -10.60 7.19 -2.37
CA GLU A 34 -11.44 8.22 -1.78
C GLU A 34 -12.03 7.67 -0.47
N GLN A 35 -11.77 8.37 0.64
CA GLN A 35 -12.29 8.01 1.95
C GLN A 35 -13.78 8.41 2.03
N GLU A 36 -14.65 7.78 1.23
CA GLU A 36 -16.09 8.08 1.24
C GLU A 36 -16.83 7.38 2.39
N ASP A 37 -16.27 6.29 2.93
CA ASP A 37 -16.89 5.53 4.01
C ASP A 37 -15.89 5.20 5.13
N GLU A 38 -15.81 6.08 6.15
CA GLU A 38 -15.04 5.86 7.39
C GLU A 38 -15.63 4.72 8.26
N THR A 39 -16.72 4.09 7.82
CA THR A 39 -17.52 3.13 8.60
C THR A 39 -16.89 1.74 8.67
N ASP A 40 -16.06 1.35 7.69
CA ASP A 40 -15.31 0.09 7.71
C ASP A 40 -13.83 0.33 8.05
N PRO A 41 -13.38 -0.02 9.28
CA PRO A 41 -11.98 0.11 9.68
C PRO A 41 -11.03 -0.83 8.91
N ASP A 42 -11.57 -1.87 8.26
CA ASP A 42 -10.83 -2.83 7.44
C ASP A 42 -10.90 -2.52 5.92
N SER A 43 -11.42 -1.35 5.54
CA SER A 43 -11.34 -0.83 4.18
C SER A 43 -9.91 -0.40 3.83
N GLY A 44 -9.43 -0.80 2.65
CA GLY A 44 -8.15 -0.32 2.11
C GLY A 44 -8.09 1.21 2.03
N LEU A 45 -6.92 1.80 2.25
CA LEU A 45 -6.67 3.23 2.05
C LEU A 45 -5.97 3.51 0.73
N ILE A 46 -5.04 2.63 0.36
CA ILE A 46 -4.21 2.77 -0.82
C ILE A 46 -4.42 1.54 -1.69
N VAL A 47 -4.55 1.76 -2.98
CA VAL A 47 -4.55 0.72 -4.00
C VAL A 47 -3.25 0.77 -4.78
N VAL A 48 -2.65 -0.39 -4.97
CA VAL A 48 -1.51 -0.61 -5.85
C VAL A 48 -1.93 -1.59 -6.92
N ASP A 49 -1.84 -1.17 -8.18
CA ASP A 49 -2.05 -2.04 -9.33
C ASP A 49 -0.70 -2.64 -9.75
N LEU A 50 -0.53 -3.94 -9.50
CA LEU A 50 0.67 -4.68 -9.88
C LEU A 50 0.52 -5.12 -11.34
N SER A 51 1.16 -4.40 -12.25
CA SER A 51 0.97 -4.55 -13.70
C SER A 51 1.33 -5.95 -14.20
N GLY A 52 2.41 -6.55 -13.68
CA GLY A 52 2.85 -7.90 -14.05
C GLY A 52 1.94 -8.99 -13.49
N ALA A 53 1.18 -8.65 -12.46
CA ALA A 53 0.24 -9.55 -11.84
C ALA A 53 -1.15 -9.41 -12.49
N LYS A 54 -1.63 -8.19 -12.77
CA LYS A 54 -3.08 -7.90 -12.96
C LYS A 54 -3.88 -8.23 -11.71
N THR A 55 -3.43 -7.78 -10.53
CA THR A 55 -4.24 -7.83 -9.29
C THR A 55 -4.20 -6.48 -8.62
N VAL A 56 -5.34 -6.14 -8.04
CA VAL A 56 -5.49 -4.97 -7.19
C VAL A 56 -5.03 -5.36 -5.79
N THR A 57 -4.06 -4.62 -5.28
CA THR A 57 -3.56 -4.81 -3.91
C THR A 57 -3.99 -3.63 -3.04
N TYR A 58 -4.63 -3.92 -1.92
CA TYR A 58 -5.09 -2.91 -0.96
C TYR A 58 -4.14 -2.83 0.22
N LEU A 59 -3.74 -1.63 0.61
CA LEU A 59 -2.94 -1.39 1.79
C LEU A 59 -3.76 -0.69 2.86
N GLN A 60 -3.59 -1.14 4.09
CA GLN A 60 -4.23 -0.54 5.26
C GLN A 60 -3.46 -0.84 6.55
N PRO A 61 -3.61 0.00 7.58
CA PRO A 61 -3.13 -0.33 8.92
C PRO A 61 -3.83 -1.57 9.47
N ILE A 62 -3.12 -2.30 10.32
CA ILE A 62 -3.73 -3.39 11.09
C ILE A 62 -4.54 -2.78 12.24
N THR A 63 -5.84 -3.03 12.26
CA THR A 63 -6.77 -2.56 13.30
C THR A 63 -6.29 -2.98 14.69
N GLY A 64 -6.19 -2.02 15.61
CA GLY A 64 -5.70 -2.25 16.99
C GLY A 64 -4.19 -2.50 17.10
N GLY A 65 -3.45 -2.43 16.00
CA GLY A 65 -2.00 -2.62 15.97
C GLY A 65 -1.18 -1.41 16.42
N ASP A 66 0.14 -1.58 16.43
CA ASP A 66 1.16 -0.61 16.83
C ASP A 66 1.58 0.34 15.68
N GLY A 67 0.75 0.47 14.64
CA GLY A 67 1.12 1.16 13.41
C GLY A 67 1.64 0.24 12.31
N ALA A 68 1.62 -1.08 12.50
CA ALA A 68 1.84 -2.07 11.43
C ALA A 68 0.79 -1.97 10.31
N TRP A 69 1.18 -2.36 9.10
CA TRP A 69 0.33 -2.34 7.89
C TRP A 69 0.24 -3.72 7.27
N LYS A 70 -0.84 -3.97 6.54
CA LYS A 70 -1.04 -5.18 5.75
C LYS A 70 -1.32 -4.82 4.30
N ALA A 71 -0.86 -5.69 3.40
CA ALA A 71 -1.24 -5.71 2.00
C ALA A 71 -2.20 -6.88 1.76
N THR A 72 -3.36 -6.61 1.18
CA THR A 72 -4.33 -7.63 0.77
C THR A 72 -4.31 -7.70 -0.75
N MET A 73 -3.93 -8.85 -1.30
CA MET A 73 -4.02 -9.14 -2.73
C MET A 73 -5.28 -9.98 -2.95
N GLU A 74 -6.23 -9.48 -3.74
CA GLU A 74 -7.45 -10.23 -4.01
C GLU A 74 -7.17 -11.44 -4.90
N ALA A 75 -7.94 -12.50 -4.67
CA ALA A 75 -7.94 -13.68 -5.51
C ALA A 75 -8.33 -13.29 -6.94
N ARG A 76 -7.70 -13.92 -7.93
CA ARG A 76 -8.05 -13.71 -9.33
C ARG A 76 -9.15 -14.65 -9.78
N ASP A 77 -10.02 -14.14 -10.65
CA ASP A 77 -11.02 -14.95 -11.35
C ASP A 77 -10.41 -15.84 -12.44
N ALA A 78 -9.17 -15.58 -12.85
CA ALA A 78 -8.46 -16.33 -13.88
C ALA A 78 -7.00 -16.62 -13.51
N THR A 79 -6.52 -17.79 -13.95
CA THR A 79 -5.10 -18.16 -13.90
C THR A 79 -4.27 -17.18 -14.72
N ILE A 80 -3.11 -16.80 -14.21
CA ILE A 80 -2.09 -16.07 -14.97
C ILE A 80 -0.94 -17.02 -15.32
N GLU A 81 -0.46 -16.91 -16.55
CA GLU A 81 0.76 -17.55 -17.02
C GLU A 81 1.77 -16.43 -17.25
N LEU A 82 2.97 -16.57 -16.69
CA LEU A 82 4.02 -15.55 -16.77
C LEU A 82 5.30 -16.18 -17.32
N ASP A 83 5.92 -15.51 -18.28
CA ASP A 83 7.26 -15.87 -18.74
C ASP A 83 8.35 -15.39 -17.77
N THR A 84 9.62 -15.64 -18.10
CA THR A 84 10.74 -15.26 -17.23
C THR A 84 10.85 -13.74 -17.03
N VAL A 85 10.58 -12.94 -18.06
CA VAL A 85 10.64 -11.47 -17.96
C VAL A 85 9.50 -10.96 -17.10
N GLU A 86 8.30 -11.48 -17.30
CA GLU A 86 7.12 -11.13 -16.53
C GLU A 86 7.26 -11.51 -15.04
N LEU A 87 7.85 -12.68 -14.75
CA LEU A 87 8.17 -13.09 -13.37
C LEU A 87 9.17 -12.15 -12.68
N VAL A 88 10.22 -11.72 -13.40
CA VAL A 88 11.20 -10.77 -12.85
C VAL A 88 10.56 -9.42 -12.59
N ASN A 89 9.72 -8.94 -13.51
CA ASN A 89 9.00 -7.68 -13.33
C ASN A 89 8.07 -7.75 -12.12
N LEU A 90 7.27 -8.80 -11.97
CA LEU A 90 6.42 -9.00 -10.79
C LEU A 90 7.23 -9.05 -9.50
N GLY A 91 8.39 -9.72 -9.50
CA GLY A 91 9.30 -9.75 -8.36
C GLY A 91 9.76 -8.34 -7.95
N ASN A 92 10.13 -7.51 -8.93
CA ASN A 92 10.50 -6.12 -8.68
C ASN A 92 9.33 -5.29 -8.13
N GLU A 93 8.12 -5.45 -8.68
CA GLU A 93 6.92 -4.78 -8.17
C GLU A 93 6.63 -5.16 -6.71
N LEU A 94 6.77 -6.44 -6.35
CA LEU A 94 6.61 -6.91 -4.98
C LEU A 94 7.66 -6.35 -4.02
N ILE A 95 8.91 -6.19 -4.46
CA ILE A 95 9.96 -5.54 -3.66
C ILE A 95 9.59 -4.09 -3.38
N VAL A 96 9.12 -3.35 -4.39
CA VAL A 96 8.71 -1.95 -4.17
C VAL A 96 7.45 -1.85 -3.30
N LEU A 97 6.49 -2.76 -3.48
CA LEU A 97 5.32 -2.85 -2.61
C LEU A 97 5.72 -3.07 -1.14
N ALA A 98 6.66 -3.99 -0.89
CA ALA A 98 7.18 -4.23 0.46
C ALA A 98 7.88 -3.00 1.04
N ALA A 99 8.64 -2.27 0.22
CA ALA A 99 9.25 -1.01 0.63
C ALA A 99 8.21 0.07 0.98
N LEU A 100 7.12 0.17 0.21
CA LEU A 100 6.01 1.08 0.49
C LEU A 100 5.32 0.72 1.82
N VAL A 101 4.99 -0.55 2.03
CA VAL A 101 4.38 -1.02 3.30
C VAL A 101 5.30 -0.68 4.47
N SER A 102 6.60 -0.99 4.38
CA SER A 102 7.56 -0.67 5.43
C SER A 102 7.67 0.84 5.70
N PHE A 103 7.68 1.66 4.65
CA PHE A 103 7.69 3.12 4.78
C PHE A 103 6.45 3.63 5.51
N LEU A 104 5.27 3.13 5.16
CA LEU A 104 4.00 3.48 5.81
C LEU A 104 4.02 3.08 7.29
N GLU A 105 4.53 1.89 7.62
CA GLU A 105 4.66 1.44 9.01
C GLU A 105 5.55 2.37 9.85
N VAL A 106 6.72 2.74 9.33
CA VAL A 106 7.64 3.64 10.05
C VAL A 106 6.98 4.99 10.31
N LYS A 107 6.31 5.56 9.30
CA LYS A 107 5.59 6.82 9.43
C LYS A 107 4.42 6.73 10.42
N SER A 108 3.65 5.65 10.36
CA SER A 108 2.56 5.38 11.28
C SER A 108 3.02 5.23 12.73
N LYS A 109 4.13 4.52 12.96
CA LYS A 109 4.74 4.37 14.29
C LYS A 109 5.21 5.70 14.87
N ALA A 110 5.88 6.53 14.06
CA ALA A 110 6.28 7.87 14.46
C ALA A 110 5.07 8.75 14.82
N LEU A 111 4.01 8.72 14.00
CA LEU A 111 2.78 9.47 14.26
C LEU A 111 2.10 9.06 15.58
N LEU A 112 2.12 7.77 15.91
CA LEU A 112 1.60 7.26 17.19
C LEU A 112 2.46 7.68 18.39
N ALA A 113 3.77 7.84 18.19
CA ALA A 113 4.69 8.32 19.22
C ALA A 113 4.58 9.83 19.48
N GLY A 114 3.94 10.58 18.56
CA GLY A 114 3.74 12.02 18.66
C GLY A 114 4.82 12.88 18.00
N ASP A 115 5.58 12.29 17.07
CA ASP A 115 6.60 12.98 16.26
C ASP A 115 6.03 13.69 15.02
#